data_AF-A0A106QBQ8-F1
#
_entry.id   AF-A0A106QBQ8-F1
#
_cell.length_a   1.000
_cell.length_b   1.000
_cell.length_c   1.000
_cell.angle_alpha   90.00
_cell.angle_beta   90.00
_cell.angle_gamma   90.00
#
_symmetry.space_group_name_H-M   'P 1'
#
loop_
_entity.id
_entity.type
_entity.pdbx_description
1 polymer ?
#
loop_
_entity_poly.entity_id
_entity_poly.type
_entity_poly.pdbx_seq_one_letter_code
_entity_poly.pdbx_strand_id
1 'polypeptide(L)'
;MNQGGPIPLCSDIADTLRTHIMQAIVEENGNVSFILEGDDAEMLDRFEGQAQRNLDHEVLFNMLDHFGFLGNAKYLPILPEHIGALTDAPMFTDELEVSDAGEHEVKGAVWYYPDYQVKLFSQVLQTEGKVTFRKVIH
;
A
#
# COMPACT_ATOMS: atom_id res chain seq x y z
N MET A 1 -2.61 61.34 13.97
CA MET A 1 -1.52 60.53 13.38
C MET A 1 -1.48 59.22 14.17
N ASN A 2 -2.14 58.17 13.68
CA ASN A 2 -2.09 56.84 14.30
C ASN A 2 -1.38 55.90 13.33
N GLN A 3 -0.22 55.41 13.74
CA GLN A 3 0.53 54.40 13.02
C GLN A 3 -0.07 53.03 13.34
N GLY A 4 -0.82 52.47 12.40
CA GLY A 4 -1.20 51.06 12.41
C GLY A 4 0.00 50.24 11.94
N GLY A 5 0.73 49.63 12.88
CA GLY A 5 1.79 48.67 12.58
C GLY A 5 1.24 47.41 11.91
N PRO A 6 2.05 46.71 11.10
CA PRO A 6 1.62 45.50 10.43
C PRO A 6 1.32 44.39 11.44
N ILE A 7 0.16 43.76 11.29
CA ILE A 7 -0.22 42.54 11.98
C ILE A 7 0.77 41.45 11.53
N PRO A 8 1.43 40.72 12.45
CA PRO A 8 2.26 39.58 12.05
C PRO A 8 1.34 38.52 11.43
N LEU A 9 1.45 38.34 10.12
CA LEU A 9 0.93 37.16 9.42
C LEU A 9 1.57 35.95 10.09
N CYS A 10 0.73 35.10 10.68
CA CYS A 10 1.12 33.78 11.18
C CYS A 10 1.88 33.05 10.07
N SER A 11 3.21 32.95 10.20
CA SER A 11 4.07 32.17 9.32
C SER A 11 4.04 30.67 9.63
N ASP A 12 3.29 30.26 10.65
CA ASP A 12 3.46 28.95 11.29
C ASP A 12 2.23 28.04 11.14
N ILE A 13 1.52 28.11 10.00
CA ILE A 13 0.45 27.14 9.64
C ILE A 13 0.68 26.57 8.24
N ALA A 14 1.95 26.41 7.84
CA ALA A 14 2.29 25.75 6.58
C ALA A 14 2.81 24.31 6.77
N ASP A 15 3.01 23.85 8.02
CA ASP A 15 3.80 22.64 8.31
C ASP A 15 3.02 21.58 9.11
N THR A 16 1.70 21.48 8.94
CA THR A 16 0.89 20.48 9.68
C THR A 16 -0.25 19.88 8.86
N LEU A 17 0.02 19.61 7.60
CA LEU A 17 -0.70 18.61 6.82
C LEU A 17 0.34 17.80 6.04
N ARG A 18 1.22 17.07 6.75
CA ARG A 18 1.92 15.95 6.12
C ARG A 18 0.86 14.87 5.86
N THR A 19 0.14 15.03 4.76
CA THR A 19 -0.66 13.96 4.19
C THR A 19 0.30 12.82 3.97
N HIS A 20 0.03 11.67 4.58
CA HIS A 20 0.81 10.47 4.31
C HIS A 20 0.47 10.07 2.88
N ILE A 21 1.39 10.28 1.94
CA ILE A 21 1.13 10.07 0.52
C ILE A 21 1.91 8.84 0.09
N MET A 22 1.17 7.79 -0.22
CA MET A 22 1.69 6.67 -1.00
C MET A 22 1.27 6.83 -2.45
N GLN A 23 2.23 6.74 -3.35
CA GLN A 23 1.96 6.65 -4.78
C GLN A 23 2.00 5.19 -5.22
N ALA A 24 1.06 4.80 -6.07
CA ALA A 24 1.09 3.52 -6.77
C ALA A 24 1.24 3.77 -8.27
N ILE A 25 2.39 3.36 -8.81
CA ILE A 25 2.77 3.56 -10.21
C ILE A 25 2.73 2.22 -10.94
N VAL A 26 1.94 2.16 -12.01
CA VAL A 26 2.01 1.04 -12.95
C VAL A 26 3.18 1.29 -13.90
N GLU A 27 4.18 0.43 -13.86
CA GLU A 27 5.36 0.51 -14.72
C GLU A 27 5.06 0.02 -16.14
N GLU A 28 5.93 0.34 -17.12
CA GLU A 28 5.74 -0.06 -18.53
C GLU A 28 5.63 -1.58 -18.73
N ASN A 29 6.27 -2.37 -17.86
CA ASN A 29 6.22 -3.83 -17.84
C ASN A 29 4.93 -4.38 -17.18
N GLY A 30 4.03 -3.51 -16.72
CA GLY A 30 2.80 -3.87 -16.03
C GLY A 30 2.96 -4.16 -14.54
N ASN A 31 4.16 -4.09 -13.97
CA ASN A 31 4.38 -4.18 -12.53
C ASN A 31 3.79 -2.98 -11.80
N VAL A 32 3.55 -3.11 -10.51
CA VAL A 32 3.08 -2.01 -9.66
C VAL A 32 4.15 -1.69 -8.63
N SER A 33 4.55 -0.44 -8.59
CA SER A 33 5.48 0.08 -7.60
C SER A 33 4.75 0.99 -6.63
N PHE A 34 4.86 0.67 -5.34
CA PHE A 34 4.46 1.56 -4.26
C PHE A 34 5.65 2.40 -3.83
N ILE A 35 5.44 3.71 -3.72
CA ILE A 35 6.44 4.67 -3.28
C ILE A 35 5.88 5.38 -2.06
N LEU A 36 6.62 5.33 -0.95
CA LEU A 36 6.30 6.03 0.27
C LEU A 36 6.98 7.40 0.25
N GLU A 37 6.20 8.48 0.19
CA GLU A 37 6.72 9.84 0.25
C GLU A 37 6.57 10.40 1.67
N GLY A 38 7.66 10.92 2.24
CA GLY A 38 7.66 11.50 3.57
C GLY A 38 8.31 10.61 4.62
N ASP A 39 7.98 10.86 5.88
CA ASP A 39 8.58 10.21 7.06
C ASP A 39 7.61 9.21 7.69
N ASP A 40 6.83 8.54 6.84
CA ASP A 40 5.71 7.68 7.28
C ASP A 40 6.16 6.23 7.52
N ALA A 41 7.47 6.01 7.64
CA ALA A 41 8.04 4.70 7.95
C ALA A 41 7.54 4.16 9.31
N GLU A 42 7.29 5.04 10.29
CA GLU A 42 6.74 4.67 11.60
C GLU A 42 5.35 4.03 11.51
N MET A 43 4.57 4.35 10.48
CA MET A 43 3.26 3.74 10.28
C MET A 43 3.36 2.29 9.79
N LEU A 44 4.39 1.96 8.99
CA LEU A 44 4.65 0.58 8.61
C LEU A 44 5.04 -0.27 9.82
N ASP A 45 5.83 0.28 10.75
CA ASP A 45 6.14 -0.38 12.04
C ASP A 45 4.88 -0.64 12.87
N ARG A 46 3.92 0.29 12.84
CA ARG A 46 2.63 0.12 13.50
C ARG A 46 1.82 -1.02 12.88
N PHE A 47 1.80 -1.14 11.55
CA PHE A 47 1.10 -2.25 10.89
C PHE A 47 1.75 -3.58 11.19
N GLU A 48 3.09 -3.64 11.19
CA GLU A 48 3.83 -4.84 11.59
C GLU A 48 3.52 -5.24 13.04
N GLY A 49 3.46 -4.27 13.96
CA GLY A 49 3.15 -4.53 15.37
C GLY A 49 1.70 -4.94 15.64
N GLN A 50 0.76 -4.65 14.72
CA GLN A 50 -0.64 -5.05 14.83
C GLN A 50 -0.91 -6.41 14.21
N ALA A 51 -0.05 -6.85 13.30
CA ALA A 51 -0.26 -8.08 12.56
C ALA A 51 -0.14 -9.31 13.47
N GLN A 52 -1.16 -10.16 13.46
CA GLN A 52 -1.28 -11.32 14.35
C GLN A 52 -0.92 -12.63 13.65
N ARG A 53 -1.19 -12.74 12.35
CA ARG A 53 -0.91 -13.91 11.50
C ARG A 53 -0.44 -13.44 10.13
N ASN A 54 0.40 -14.23 9.45
CA ASN A 54 0.85 -13.95 8.08
C ASN A 54 1.23 -12.48 7.84
N LEU A 55 2.29 -12.03 8.54
CA LEU A 55 2.71 -10.64 8.69
C LEU A 55 2.57 -9.81 7.40
N ASP A 56 3.14 -10.29 6.29
CA ASP A 56 3.09 -9.56 5.01
C ASP A 56 1.67 -9.37 4.46
N HIS A 57 0.76 -10.34 4.63
CA HIS A 57 -0.61 -10.21 4.12
C HIS A 57 -1.41 -9.18 4.92
N GLU A 58 -1.29 -9.21 6.24
CA GLU A 58 -1.98 -8.25 7.10
C GLU A 58 -1.41 -6.84 6.94
N VAL A 59 -0.08 -6.71 6.80
CA VAL A 59 0.55 -5.40 6.52
C VAL A 59 0.12 -4.88 5.15
N LEU A 60 0.05 -5.73 4.12
CA LEU A 60 -0.43 -5.32 2.79
C LEU A 60 -1.88 -4.84 2.86
N PHE A 61 -2.75 -5.58 3.55
CA PHE A 61 -4.15 -5.18 3.74
C PHE A 61 -4.24 -3.80 4.40
N ASN A 62 -3.56 -3.62 5.54
CA ASN A 62 -3.59 -2.36 6.30
C ASN A 62 -3.00 -1.20 5.48
N MET A 63 -1.95 -1.44 4.72
CA MET A 63 -1.34 -0.45 3.82
C MET A 63 -2.34 -0.02 2.73
N LEU A 64 -2.96 -0.97 2.03
CA LEU A 64 -3.90 -0.66 0.96
C LEU A 64 -5.14 0.07 1.48
N ASP A 65 -5.62 -0.28 2.67
CA ASP A 65 -6.75 0.40 3.32
C ASP A 65 -6.38 1.82 3.76
N HIS A 66 -5.28 1.97 4.48
CA HIS A 66 -4.84 3.25 5.03
C HIS A 66 -4.61 4.32 3.96
N PHE A 67 -4.01 3.95 2.83
CA PHE A 67 -3.76 4.85 1.71
C PHE A 67 -4.94 4.97 0.74
N GLY A 68 -6.08 4.36 1.06
CA GLY A 68 -7.32 4.48 0.29
C GLY A 68 -7.35 3.71 -1.03
N PHE A 69 -6.40 2.80 -1.27
CA PHE A 69 -6.45 1.93 -2.44
C PHE A 69 -7.60 0.92 -2.35
N LEU A 70 -7.81 0.37 -1.15
CA LEU A 70 -8.91 -0.57 -0.88
C LEU A 70 -10.27 0.14 -0.91
N GLY A 71 -10.40 1.28 -0.22
CA GLY A 71 -11.65 2.04 -0.17
C GLY A 71 -12.14 2.57 -1.52
N ASN A 72 -11.23 2.73 -2.49
CA ASN A 72 -11.56 3.10 -3.87
C ASN A 72 -11.64 1.89 -4.82
N ALA A 73 -11.58 0.66 -4.30
CA ALA A 73 -11.54 -0.58 -5.06
C ALA A 73 -10.45 -0.60 -6.17
N LYS A 74 -9.35 0.15 -5.97
CA LYS A 74 -8.27 0.23 -6.94
C LYS A 74 -7.34 -0.99 -6.84
N TYR A 75 -7.03 -1.39 -5.61
CA TYR A 75 -6.27 -2.60 -5.32
C TYR A 75 -6.92 -3.35 -4.17
N LEU A 76 -7.14 -4.64 -4.38
CA LEU A 76 -7.84 -5.54 -3.49
C LEU A 76 -6.86 -6.64 -3.06
N PRO A 77 -6.54 -6.77 -1.77
CA PRO A 77 -5.66 -7.83 -1.29
C PRO A 77 -6.31 -9.19 -1.53
N ILE A 78 -5.53 -10.16 -1.98
CA ILE A 78 -5.98 -11.53 -2.20
C ILE A 78 -5.00 -12.50 -1.55
N LEU A 79 -5.53 -13.67 -1.18
CA LEU A 79 -4.71 -14.78 -0.72
C LEU A 79 -4.30 -15.65 -1.92
N PRO A 80 -3.14 -16.34 -1.85
CA PRO A 80 -2.68 -17.24 -2.90
C PRO A 80 -3.68 -18.33 -3.27
N GLU A 81 -4.48 -18.79 -2.31
CA GLU A 81 -5.53 -19.79 -2.51
C GLU A 81 -6.64 -19.31 -3.46
N HIS A 82 -6.89 -17.99 -3.55
CA HIS A 82 -7.89 -17.44 -4.48
C HIS A 82 -7.52 -17.65 -5.95
N ILE A 83 -6.24 -17.86 -6.26
CA ILE A 83 -5.74 -18.14 -7.62
C ILE A 83 -5.13 -19.55 -7.75
N GLY A 84 -5.30 -20.40 -6.74
CA GLY A 84 -4.71 -21.74 -6.71
C GLY A 84 -3.17 -21.73 -6.71
N ALA A 85 -2.53 -20.67 -6.22
CA ALA A 85 -1.08 -20.60 -6.14
C ALA A 85 -0.55 -21.29 -4.87
N LEU A 86 0.54 -22.04 -5.01
CA LEU A 86 1.24 -22.72 -3.90
C LEU A 86 2.38 -21.83 -3.37
N THR A 87 2.03 -20.64 -2.91
CA THR A 87 2.96 -19.63 -2.39
C THR A 87 2.37 -18.96 -1.17
N ASP A 88 3.20 -18.32 -0.34
CA ASP A 88 2.77 -17.47 0.77
C ASP A 88 3.00 -15.98 0.45
N ALA A 89 3.32 -15.64 -0.80
CA ALA A 89 3.63 -14.27 -1.20
C ALA A 89 2.42 -13.34 -0.96
N PRO A 90 2.63 -12.11 -0.44
CA PRO A 90 1.58 -11.11 -0.40
C PRO A 90 1.19 -10.71 -1.83
N MET A 91 -0.12 -10.68 -2.08
CA MET A 91 -0.70 -10.51 -3.41
C MET A 91 -1.91 -9.57 -3.38
N PHE A 92 -2.15 -8.90 -4.51
CA PHE A 92 -3.37 -8.11 -4.73
C PHE A 92 -3.79 -8.15 -6.19
N THR A 93 -5.05 -7.79 -6.43
CA THR A 93 -5.68 -7.65 -7.75
C THR A 93 -6.30 -6.26 -7.93
N ASP A 94 -6.55 -5.85 -9.17
CA ASP A 94 -7.36 -4.66 -9.48
C ASP A 94 -8.86 -4.99 -9.63
N GLU A 95 -9.20 -6.27 -9.73
CA GLU A 95 -10.60 -6.72 -9.84
C GLU A 95 -10.79 -8.09 -9.15
N LEU A 96 -11.76 -8.13 -8.24
CA LEU A 96 -12.17 -9.30 -7.45
C LEU A 96 -13.69 -9.34 -7.41
N GLU A 97 -14.27 -10.47 -7.78
CA GLU A 97 -15.69 -10.75 -7.63
C GLU A 97 -15.92 -11.77 -6.52
N VAL A 98 -17.06 -11.68 -5.85
CA VAL A 98 -17.51 -12.69 -4.91
C VAL A 98 -18.72 -13.37 -5.53
N SER A 99 -18.63 -14.68 -5.76
CA SER A 99 -19.71 -15.47 -6.34
C SER A 99 -20.88 -15.63 -5.37
N ASP A 100 -22.02 -16.10 -5.88
CA ASP A 100 -23.20 -16.41 -5.05
C ASP A 100 -22.93 -17.53 -4.02
N ALA A 101 -21.89 -18.34 -4.23
CA ALA A 101 -21.42 -19.35 -3.27
C ALA A 101 -20.49 -18.77 -2.18
N GLY A 102 -20.16 -17.48 -2.26
CA GLY A 102 -19.20 -16.81 -1.38
C GLY A 102 -17.75 -17.06 -1.76
N GLU A 103 -17.48 -17.60 -2.96
CA GLU A 103 -16.12 -17.85 -3.44
C GLU A 103 -15.54 -16.58 -4.07
N HIS A 104 -14.26 -16.35 -3.85
CA HIS A 104 -13.53 -15.23 -4.44
C HIS A 104 -13.05 -15.60 -5.84
N GLU A 105 -13.51 -14.86 -6.85
CA GLU A 105 -13.11 -15.00 -8.24
C GLU A 105 -12.25 -13.81 -8.66
N VAL A 106 -10.97 -14.05 -8.93
CA VAL A 106 -10.05 -13.02 -9.42
C VAL A 106 -10.26 -12.82 -10.92
N LYS A 107 -10.80 -11.66 -11.33
CA LYS A 107 -11.03 -11.30 -12.74
C LYS A 107 -9.93 -10.41 -13.32
N GLY A 108 -9.23 -9.71 -12.44
CA GLY A 108 -8.25 -8.69 -12.79
C GLY A 108 -6.83 -9.20 -12.99
N ALA A 109 -5.92 -8.24 -13.14
CA ALA A 109 -4.49 -8.49 -13.10
C ALA A 109 -4.05 -8.78 -11.65
N VAL A 110 -3.14 -9.74 -11.49
CA VAL A 110 -2.57 -10.10 -10.19
C VAL A 110 -1.14 -9.61 -10.07
N TRP A 111 -0.81 -9.06 -8.92
CA TRP A 111 0.56 -8.69 -8.56
C TRP A 111 0.98 -9.39 -7.27
N TYR A 112 2.26 -9.78 -7.21
CA TYR A 112 2.86 -10.44 -6.06
C TYR A 112 4.21 -9.85 -5.72
N TYR A 113 4.60 -9.92 -4.46
CA TYR A 113 5.95 -9.55 -4.05
C TYR A 113 6.93 -10.71 -4.30
N PRO A 114 7.95 -10.55 -5.17
CA PRO A 114 8.79 -11.68 -5.60
C PRO A 114 9.77 -12.16 -4.53
N ASP A 115 10.28 -11.26 -3.69
CA ASP A 115 11.34 -11.57 -2.70
C ASP A 115 10.78 -11.94 -1.32
N TYR A 116 9.50 -12.31 -1.24
CA TYR A 116 8.78 -12.62 0.00
C TYR A 116 9.41 -13.71 0.88
N GLN A 117 10.23 -14.59 0.28
CA GLN A 117 10.93 -15.65 1.03
C GLN A 117 12.18 -15.14 1.77
N VAL A 118 12.69 -13.97 1.39
CA VAL A 118 13.98 -13.44 1.86
C VAL A 118 13.81 -12.13 2.61
N LYS A 119 12.83 -11.31 2.23
CA LYS A 119 12.57 -10.00 2.82
C LYS A 119 11.07 -9.77 2.98
N LEU A 120 10.70 -8.99 3.98
CA LEU A 120 9.37 -8.41 4.09
C LEU A 120 9.29 -7.19 3.16
N PHE A 121 8.20 -7.06 2.42
CA PHE A 121 8.05 -5.92 1.51
C PHE A 121 7.95 -4.60 2.30
N SER A 122 7.40 -4.63 3.51
CA SER A 122 7.28 -3.47 4.41
C SER A 122 8.65 -2.93 4.81
N GLN A 123 9.59 -3.81 5.15
CA GLN A 123 10.98 -3.44 5.45
C GLN A 123 11.68 -2.83 4.24
N VAL A 124 11.46 -3.40 3.04
CA VAL A 124 12.01 -2.84 1.79
C VAL A 124 11.42 -1.46 1.54
N LEU A 125 10.11 -1.30 1.72
CA LEU A 125 9.44 -0.02 1.54
C LEU A 125 9.90 1.04 2.57
N GLN A 126 10.13 0.67 3.84
CA GLN A 126 10.68 1.56 4.87
C GLN A 126 12.11 2.00 4.53
N THR A 127 12.96 1.07 4.09
CA THR A 127 14.40 1.33 3.90
C THR A 127 14.73 1.98 2.57
N GLU A 128 14.04 1.58 1.50
CA GLU A 128 14.29 2.03 0.13
C GLU A 128 13.30 3.10 -0.32
N GLY A 129 12.20 3.32 0.42
CA GLY A 129 11.12 4.25 0.06
C GLY A 129 10.27 3.78 -1.13
N LYS A 130 10.60 2.61 -1.70
CA LYS A 130 9.93 2.02 -2.86
C LYS A 130 9.91 0.51 -2.73
N VAL A 131 8.81 -0.12 -3.14
CA VAL A 131 8.75 -1.56 -3.35
C VAL A 131 7.96 -1.89 -4.60
N THR A 132 8.41 -2.88 -5.36
CA THR A 132 7.80 -3.28 -6.63
C THR A 132 7.19 -4.67 -6.54
N PHE A 133 5.91 -4.76 -6.83
CA PHE A 133 5.17 -6.01 -7.00
C PHE A 133 5.13 -6.39 -8.47
N ARG A 134 5.45 -7.65 -8.75
CA ARG A 134 5.54 -8.19 -10.09
C ARG A 134 4.17 -8.64 -10.57
N LYS A 135 3.81 -8.26 -11.80
CA LYS A 135 2.60 -8.77 -12.44
C LYS A 135 2.74 -10.27 -12.75
N VAL A 136 1.73 -11.06 -12.41
CA VAL A 136 1.61 -12.44 -12.86
C VAL A 136 1.31 -12.43 -14.36
N ILE A 137 2.15 -13.12 -15.13
CA ILE A 137 1.91 -13.33 -16.56
C ILE A 137 1.18 -14.67 -16.67
N HIS A 138 -0.05 -14.64 -17.18
CA HIS A 138 -0.78 -15.82 -17.63
C HIS A 138 -0.55 -16.06 -19.12
#